data_AF-A0A7X8YX02-F1
#
_entry.id   AF-A0A7X8YX02-F1
#
_cell.length_a   1.000
_cell.length_b   1.000
_cell.length_c   1.000
_cell.angle_alpha   90.00
_cell.angle_beta   90.00
_cell.angle_gamma   90.00
#
_symmetry.space_group_name_H-M   'P 1'
#
loop_
_entity.id
_entity.type
_entity.pdbx_description
1 polymer ?
#
loop_
_entity_poly.entity_id
_entity_poly.type
_entity_poly.pdbx_seq_one_letter_code
_entity_poly.pdbx_strand_id
1 'polypeptide(L)'
;MKRKRWDGGGTAGLEPENRGPGRPPGGGGSRQTILDAAGRIFMRDGLSASTRDIATEAGVTQAALYHYFPTKKDLLREAAAGATGLFERVGAEAAPEGEPEEVLRRLAETYLATFAKPHVAQFMATMLSAGLKMPGFLPMMAKRLQKGVVGPTITYLETLQREGRIGPEVDPPMVGQMLFGTCFSFMMARYVLQAPWVQNVEPETLAREVAHVLVHGMGGSEGHERTTGTEWDADPAQDVRVETPAGEKG
;
A
#
# COMPACT_ATOMS: atom_id res chain seq x y z
N MET A 1 -90.52 27.49 34.41
CA MET A 1 -89.69 26.69 35.36
C MET A 1 -88.22 27.08 35.20
N LYS A 2 -87.58 27.52 36.30
CA LYS A 2 -86.14 27.43 36.74
C LYS A 2 -85.02 27.63 35.67
N ARG A 3 -84.23 28.72 35.71
CA ARG A 3 -83.01 29.06 36.52
C ARG A 3 -81.69 28.32 36.15
N LYS A 4 -80.65 29.09 35.76
CA LYS A 4 -79.18 29.07 36.11
C LYS A 4 -78.38 29.67 34.93
N ARG A 5 -77.59 30.75 34.96
CA ARG A 5 -76.58 31.36 35.88
C ARG A 5 -75.32 30.49 36.11
N TRP A 6 -74.26 30.86 35.36
CA TRP A 6 -72.81 31.06 35.68
C TRP A 6 -71.99 29.86 36.28
N ASP A 7 -70.74 29.56 35.86
CA ASP A 7 -69.37 29.96 36.35
C ASP A 7 -68.36 29.21 35.44
N GLY A 8 -67.29 29.76 34.84
CA GLY A 8 -66.32 30.72 35.35
C GLY A 8 -65.03 29.99 35.77
N GLY A 9 -63.98 30.02 34.93
CA GLY A 9 -62.57 29.95 35.34
C GLY A 9 -61.93 28.57 35.59
N GLY A 10 -60.82 28.30 34.89
CA GLY A 10 -59.94 27.16 35.16
C GLY A 10 -58.74 27.12 34.22
N THR A 11 -57.76 28.00 34.45
CA THR A 11 -56.43 27.97 33.83
C THR A 11 -55.69 26.70 34.24
N ALA A 12 -55.34 25.85 33.30
CA ALA A 12 -54.31 24.81 33.48
C ALA A 12 -53.27 25.00 32.38
N GLY A 13 -52.12 25.56 32.78
CA GLY A 13 -50.92 25.54 31.97
C GLY A 13 -50.51 24.10 31.70
N LEU A 14 -50.35 23.77 30.43
CA LEU A 14 -49.64 22.57 30.01
C LEU A 14 -48.28 23.04 29.54
N GLU A 15 -47.30 22.89 30.44
CA GLU A 15 -45.89 22.98 30.14
C GLU A 15 -45.55 22.00 29.01
N PRO A 16 -44.71 22.37 28.02
CA PRO A 16 -44.22 21.41 27.06
C PRO A 16 -43.28 20.44 27.77
N GLU A 17 -43.69 19.18 27.83
CA GLU A 17 -42.86 18.06 28.28
C GLU A 17 -41.49 18.11 27.61
N ASN A 18 -40.49 18.25 28.47
CA ASN A 18 -39.07 18.16 28.19
C ASN A 18 -38.75 16.81 27.52
N ARG A 19 -38.83 16.77 26.19
CA ARG A 19 -38.23 15.70 25.38
C ARG A 19 -36.72 15.85 25.49
N GLY A 20 -36.16 15.19 26.50
CA GLY A 20 -34.71 15.09 26.67
C GLY A 20 -34.04 14.66 25.35
N PRO A 21 -32.81 15.11 25.07
CA PRO A 21 -32.12 14.75 23.84
C PRO A 21 -32.01 13.23 23.76
N GLY A 22 -32.73 12.65 22.80
CA GLY A 22 -32.61 11.24 22.48
C GLY A 22 -31.15 10.91 22.22
N ARG A 23 -30.65 9.90 22.95
CA ARG A 23 -29.32 9.32 22.76
C ARG A 23 -29.07 9.14 21.26
N PRO A 24 -27.96 9.68 20.70
CA PRO A 24 -27.70 9.55 19.27
C PRO A 24 -27.68 8.06 18.89
N PRO A 25 -28.23 7.69 17.71
CA PRO A 25 -28.24 6.31 17.25
C PRO A 25 -26.79 5.82 17.20
N GLY A 26 -26.57 4.61 17.72
CA GLY A 26 -25.24 4.08 18.04
C GLY A 26 -24.19 4.35 16.97
N GLY A 27 -23.17 5.12 17.35
CA GLY A 27 -21.91 5.27 16.63
C GLY A 27 -21.10 3.98 16.66
N GLY A 28 -21.67 2.89 16.16
CA GLY A 28 -20.94 1.69 15.85
C GLY A 28 -20.20 1.93 14.55
N GLY A 29 -19.02 2.54 14.62
CA GLY A 29 -18.09 2.57 13.50
C GLY A 29 -18.02 1.16 12.89
N SER A 30 -18.26 1.06 11.58
CA SER A 30 -18.26 -0.22 10.90
C SER A 30 -16.88 -0.86 11.03
N ARG A 31 -16.80 -2.18 10.89
CA ARG A 31 -15.52 -2.91 10.78
C ARG A 31 -14.56 -2.21 9.81
N GLN A 32 -15.07 -1.68 8.70
CA GLN A 32 -14.31 -0.92 7.71
C GLN A 32 -13.81 0.43 8.26
N THR A 33 -14.64 1.16 9.00
CA THR A 33 -14.24 2.45 9.62
C THR A 33 -13.04 2.27 10.54
N ILE A 34 -13.03 1.18 11.32
CA ILE A 34 -11.90 0.84 12.20
C ILE A 34 -10.64 0.49 11.38
N LEU A 35 -10.78 -0.25 10.28
CA LEU A 35 -9.67 -0.57 9.38
C LEU A 35 -9.08 0.67 8.70
N ASP A 36 -9.93 1.60 8.26
CA ASP A 36 -9.49 2.83 7.62
C ASP A 36 -8.74 3.73 8.61
N ALA A 37 -9.27 3.88 9.83
CA ALA A 37 -8.60 4.58 10.93
C ALA A 37 -7.26 3.92 11.30
N ALA A 38 -7.26 2.59 11.42
CA ALA A 38 -6.05 1.82 11.71
C ALA A 38 -5.00 1.99 10.62
N GLY A 39 -5.39 1.93 9.34
CA GLY A 39 -4.49 2.17 8.21
C GLY A 39 -3.83 3.54 8.28
N ARG A 40 -4.60 4.61 8.52
CA ARG A 40 -4.07 5.97 8.68
C ARG A 40 -3.09 6.09 9.85
N ILE A 41 -3.46 5.57 11.01
CA ILE A 41 -2.62 5.66 12.21
C ILE A 41 -1.36 4.79 12.08
N PHE A 42 -1.46 3.59 11.51
CA PHE A 42 -0.28 2.75 11.30
C PHE A 42 0.70 3.38 10.30
N MET A 43 0.22 4.05 9.25
CA MET A 43 1.10 4.80 8.34
C MET A 43 1.84 5.93 9.08
N ARG A 44 1.15 6.65 9.98
CA ARG A 44 1.72 7.78 10.74
C ARG A 44 2.68 7.34 11.85
N ASP A 45 2.25 6.40 12.68
CA ASP A 45 2.89 6.08 13.96
C ASP A 45 3.60 4.71 13.97
N GLY A 46 3.55 3.99 12.84
CA GLY A 46 4.09 2.65 12.71
C GLY A 46 3.50 1.66 13.72
N LEU A 47 4.27 0.64 14.09
CA LEU A 47 3.83 -0.37 15.07
C LEU A 47 3.67 0.17 16.51
N SER A 48 4.14 1.37 16.82
CA SER A 48 3.94 2.03 18.12
C SER A 48 2.49 2.49 18.34
N ALA A 49 1.70 2.60 17.27
CA ALA A 49 0.31 3.06 17.28
C ALA A 49 -0.54 2.51 18.45
N SER A 50 -1.22 3.39 19.19
CA SER A 50 -2.11 2.97 20.26
C SER A 50 -3.45 2.49 19.70
N THR A 51 -3.96 1.34 20.17
CA THR A 51 -5.32 0.89 19.84
C THR A 51 -6.38 1.85 20.39
N ARG A 52 -6.05 2.64 21.41
CA ARG A 52 -6.91 3.72 21.92
C ARG A 52 -7.04 4.86 20.92
N ASP A 53 -5.94 5.25 20.28
CA ASP A 53 -5.95 6.32 19.29
C ASP A 53 -6.73 5.86 18.05
N ILE A 54 -6.57 4.60 17.65
CA ILE A 54 -7.36 4.00 16.56
C ILE A 54 -8.85 3.99 16.88
N ALA A 55 -9.23 3.57 18.08
CA ALA A 55 -10.63 3.57 18.51
C ALA A 55 -11.20 5.01 18.50
N THR A 56 -10.42 5.98 18.98
CA THR A 56 -10.80 7.40 19.02
C THR A 56 -11.01 7.96 17.61
N GLU A 57 -10.06 7.74 16.70
CA GLU A 57 -10.13 8.12 15.28
C GLU A 57 -11.32 7.46 14.56
N ALA A 58 -11.61 6.20 14.88
CA ALA A 58 -12.74 5.46 14.31
C ALA A 58 -14.10 5.83 14.95
N GLY A 59 -14.11 6.68 15.98
CA GLY A 59 -15.33 7.03 16.72
C GLY A 59 -15.96 5.88 17.50
N VAL A 60 -15.18 4.86 17.87
CA VAL A 60 -15.64 3.66 18.61
C VAL A 60 -15.00 3.56 19.98
N THR A 61 -15.58 2.75 20.86
CA THR A 61 -14.92 2.40 22.13
C THR A 61 -13.82 1.37 21.87
N GLN A 62 -12.81 1.35 22.75
CA GLN A 62 -11.74 0.34 22.66
C GLN A 62 -12.29 -1.09 22.81
N ALA A 63 -13.34 -1.28 23.62
CA ALA A 63 -14.05 -2.55 23.73
C ALA A 63 -14.72 -2.97 22.41
N ALA A 64 -15.35 -2.03 21.69
CA ALA A 64 -15.93 -2.31 20.38
C ALA A 64 -14.85 -2.65 19.34
N LEU A 65 -13.68 -1.98 19.39
CA LEU A 65 -12.55 -2.34 18.55
C LEU A 65 -12.09 -3.79 18.79
N TYR A 66 -11.89 -4.18 20.05
CA TYR A 66 -11.45 -5.54 20.39
C TYR A 66 -12.51 -6.62 20.11
N HIS A 67 -13.79 -6.25 20.07
CA HIS A 67 -14.86 -7.14 19.61
C HIS A 67 -14.68 -7.52 18.13
N TYR A 68 -14.26 -6.57 17.27
CA TYR A 68 -13.98 -6.86 15.85
C TYR A 68 -12.59 -7.47 15.62
N PHE A 69 -11.59 -7.02 16.40
CA PHE A 69 -10.19 -7.38 16.23
C PHE A 69 -9.59 -7.79 17.58
N PRO A 70 -9.62 -9.09 17.92
CA PRO A 70 -9.23 -9.59 19.24
C PRO A 70 -7.81 -9.18 19.66
N THR A 71 -6.91 -9.01 18.70
CA THR A 71 -5.56 -8.50 18.97
C THR A 71 -5.19 -7.35 18.03
N LYS A 72 -4.25 -6.50 18.48
CA LYS A 72 -3.62 -5.47 17.64
C LYS A 72 -2.96 -6.07 16.40
N LYS A 73 -2.45 -7.31 16.50
CA LYS A 73 -1.86 -8.04 15.37
C LYS A 73 -2.91 -8.41 14.32
N ASP A 74 -4.12 -8.79 14.74
CA ASP A 74 -5.23 -9.07 13.82
C ASP A 74 -5.68 -7.79 13.11
N LEU A 75 -5.86 -6.71 13.87
CA LEU A 75 -6.18 -5.40 13.31
C LEU A 75 -5.16 -4.95 12.26
N LEU A 76 -3.86 -5.06 12.58
CA LEU A 76 -2.80 -4.71 11.64
C LEU A 76 -2.81 -5.59 10.38
N ARG A 77 -2.96 -6.91 10.54
CA ARG A 77 -3.00 -7.85 9.41
C ARG A 77 -4.11 -7.50 8.43
N GLU A 78 -5.25 -7.09 8.95
CA GLU A 78 -6.41 -6.73 8.15
C GLU A 78 -6.35 -5.31 7.59
N ALA A 79 -5.84 -4.34 8.36
CA ALA A 79 -5.62 -2.99 7.86
C ALA A 79 -4.58 -2.98 6.72
N ALA A 80 -3.52 -3.80 6.85
CA ALA A 80 -2.53 -3.99 5.79
C ALA A 80 -3.14 -4.63 4.54
N ALA A 81 -4.11 -5.54 4.69
CA ALA A 81 -4.84 -6.12 3.56
C ALA A 81 -5.66 -5.07 2.79
N GLY A 82 -6.30 -4.13 3.50
CA GLY A 82 -7.01 -3.01 2.88
C GLY A 82 -6.06 -2.05 2.15
N ALA A 83 -4.89 -1.76 2.74
CA ALA A 83 -3.86 -0.93 2.14
C ALA A 83 -3.26 -1.55 0.87
N THR A 84 -3.13 -2.88 0.82
CA THR A 84 -2.68 -3.59 -0.40
C THR A 84 -3.69 -3.52 -1.55
N GLY A 85 -4.95 -3.18 -1.29
CA GLY A 85 -5.97 -2.96 -2.33
C GLY A 85 -5.67 -1.77 -3.26
N LEU A 86 -4.73 -0.88 -2.89
CA LEU A 86 -4.20 0.12 -3.81
C LEU A 86 -3.38 -0.54 -4.93
N PHE A 87 -2.60 -1.56 -4.60
CA PHE A 87 -1.79 -2.26 -5.61
C PHE A 87 -2.63 -3.26 -6.44
N GLU A 88 -3.71 -3.82 -5.89
CA GLU A 88 -4.63 -4.69 -6.62
C GLU A 88 -5.32 -3.97 -7.79
N ARG A 89 -5.65 -2.68 -7.62
CA ARG A 89 -6.25 -1.86 -8.70
C ARG A 89 -5.28 -1.59 -9.84
N VAL A 90 -3.99 -1.42 -9.53
CA VAL A 90 -2.95 -1.19 -10.53
C VAL A 90 -2.82 -2.36 -11.51
N GLY A 91 -2.89 -3.60 -11.01
CA GLY A 91 -2.86 -4.77 -11.88
C GLY A 91 -4.13 -4.93 -12.74
N ALA A 92 -5.28 -4.47 -12.25
CA ALA A 92 -6.57 -4.61 -12.94
C ALA A 92 -6.85 -3.55 -14.01
N GLU A 93 -6.28 -2.34 -13.87
CA GLU A 93 -6.55 -1.20 -14.77
C GLU A 93 -5.73 -1.23 -16.08
N ALA A 94 -4.72 -2.09 -16.19
CA ALA A 94 -3.92 -2.22 -17.40
C ALA A 94 -4.67 -3.06 -18.46
N ALA A 95 -5.37 -2.37 -19.37
CA ALA A 95 -5.97 -3.01 -20.54
C ALA A 95 -4.86 -3.61 -21.44
N PRO A 96 -4.91 -4.92 -21.77
CA PRO A 96 -3.80 -5.65 -22.40
C PRO A 96 -3.68 -5.48 -23.92
N GLU A 97 -4.46 -4.59 -24.54
CA GLU A 97 -4.47 -4.44 -25.99
C GLU A 97 -3.23 -3.67 -26.48
N GLY A 98 -2.49 -4.27 -27.42
CA GLY A 98 -1.32 -3.66 -28.05
C GLY A 98 -0.15 -4.62 -28.26
N GLU A 99 0.97 -4.06 -28.72
CA GLU A 99 2.25 -4.75 -28.83
C GLU A 99 2.85 -5.05 -27.45
N PRO A 100 3.47 -6.22 -27.21
CA PRO A 100 3.93 -6.63 -25.88
C PRO A 100 4.82 -5.60 -25.18
N GLU A 101 5.78 -5.01 -25.89
CA GLU A 101 6.68 -3.98 -25.34
C GLU A 101 5.91 -2.77 -24.82
N GLU A 102 4.95 -2.28 -25.62
CA GLU A 102 4.12 -1.14 -25.26
C GLU A 102 3.23 -1.44 -24.04
N VAL A 103 2.66 -2.65 -23.97
CA VAL A 103 1.85 -3.05 -22.81
C VAL A 103 2.71 -3.16 -21.55
N LEU A 104 3.87 -3.79 -21.63
CA LEU A 104 4.79 -3.92 -20.50
C LEU A 104 5.32 -2.57 -20.03
N ARG A 105 5.57 -1.64 -20.96
CA ARG A 105 5.94 -0.25 -20.64
C ARG A 105 4.84 0.46 -19.86
N ARG A 106 3.59 0.42 -20.32
CA ARG A 106 2.45 1.03 -19.62
C ARG A 106 2.21 0.41 -18.24
N LEU A 107 2.40 -0.91 -18.11
CA LEU A 107 2.35 -1.61 -16.83
C LEU A 107 3.43 -1.11 -15.86
N ALA A 108 4.68 -1.00 -16.34
CA ALA A 108 5.78 -0.43 -15.54
C ALA A 108 5.49 1.02 -15.11
N GLU A 109 5.00 1.85 -16.02
CA GLU A 109 4.59 3.23 -15.70
C GLU A 109 3.52 3.27 -14.62
N THR A 110 2.53 2.38 -14.69
CA THR A 110 1.47 2.30 -13.67
C THR A 110 2.02 1.87 -12.30
N TYR A 111 2.96 0.91 -12.28
CA TYR A 111 3.67 0.54 -11.06
C TYR A 111 4.46 1.71 -10.49
N LEU A 112 5.27 2.36 -11.32
CA LEU A 112 6.17 3.44 -10.90
C LEU A 112 5.39 4.68 -10.44
N ALA A 113 4.32 5.07 -11.14
CA ALA A 113 3.45 6.17 -10.74
C ALA A 113 2.74 5.88 -9.41
N THR A 114 2.40 4.61 -9.15
CA THR A 114 1.85 4.20 -7.85
C THR A 114 2.91 4.27 -6.76
N PHE A 115 4.10 3.75 -7.02
CA PHE A 115 5.21 3.75 -6.09
C PHE A 115 5.75 5.14 -5.75
N ALA A 116 5.60 6.11 -6.66
CA ALA A 116 5.96 7.50 -6.45
C ALA A 116 5.08 8.22 -5.41
N LYS A 117 3.92 7.65 -5.04
CA LYS A 117 3.03 8.24 -4.05
C LYS A 117 3.69 8.16 -2.66
N PRO A 118 3.83 9.29 -1.92
CA PRO A 118 4.53 9.30 -0.64
C PRO A 118 4.00 8.28 0.39
N HIS A 119 2.68 8.10 0.44
CA HIS A 119 2.03 7.15 1.35
C HIS A 119 2.37 5.69 1.03
N VAL A 120 2.71 5.37 -0.23
CA VAL A 120 3.10 4.01 -0.63
C VAL A 120 4.50 3.69 -0.12
N ALA A 121 5.47 4.57 -0.32
CA ALA A 121 6.82 4.40 0.24
C ALA A 121 6.80 4.33 1.77
N GLN A 122 6.02 5.20 2.41
CA GLN A 122 5.83 5.19 3.86
C GLN A 122 5.21 3.87 4.35
N PHE A 123 4.16 3.39 3.67
CA PHE A 123 3.55 2.09 3.97
C PHE A 123 4.58 0.96 3.87
N MET A 124 5.43 0.95 2.84
CA MET A 124 6.47 -0.07 2.67
C MET A 124 7.53 -0.02 3.77
N ALA A 125 7.98 1.16 4.17
CA ALA A 125 8.91 1.32 5.29
C ALA A 125 8.29 0.83 6.62
N THR A 126 7.03 1.18 6.88
CA THR A 126 6.29 0.67 8.05
C THR A 126 6.14 -0.85 7.99
N MET A 127 5.86 -1.41 6.81
CA MET A 127 5.72 -2.85 6.61
C MET A 127 7.01 -3.60 6.91
N LEU A 128 8.16 -3.12 6.43
CA LEU A 128 9.48 -3.69 6.71
C LEU A 128 9.80 -3.66 8.21
N SER A 129 9.57 -2.51 8.86
CA SER A 129 9.70 -2.36 10.31
C SER A 129 8.79 -3.33 11.06
N ALA A 130 7.59 -3.58 10.54
CA ALA A 130 6.64 -4.52 11.13
C ALA A 130 7.09 -5.97 11.02
N GLY A 131 7.72 -6.34 9.90
CA GLY A 131 8.30 -7.66 9.68
C GLY A 131 9.31 -8.07 10.74
N LEU A 132 10.12 -7.12 11.22
CA LEU A 132 11.13 -7.36 12.27
C LEU A 132 10.50 -7.77 13.62
N LYS A 133 9.26 -7.32 13.89
CA LYS A 133 8.57 -7.55 15.17
C LYS A 133 7.47 -8.61 15.08
N MET A 134 7.12 -9.04 13.87
CA MET A 134 6.02 -9.97 13.61
C MET A 134 6.43 -11.05 12.61
N PRO A 135 6.93 -12.21 13.10
CA PRO A 135 7.24 -13.35 12.25
C PRO A 135 6.04 -13.74 11.36
N GLY A 136 6.30 -14.00 10.08
CA GLY A 136 5.26 -14.36 9.10
C GLY A 136 4.48 -13.18 8.49
N PHE A 137 4.66 -11.95 8.98
CA PHE A 137 3.99 -10.77 8.40
C PHE A 137 4.48 -10.47 6.97
N LEU A 138 5.80 -10.41 6.74
CA LEU A 138 6.35 -10.16 5.40
C LEU A 138 5.97 -11.24 4.38
N PRO A 139 6.06 -12.56 4.68
CA PRO A 139 5.57 -13.60 3.76
C PRO A 139 4.09 -13.45 3.39
N MET A 140 3.23 -13.11 4.35
CA MET A 140 1.81 -12.87 4.08
C MET A 140 1.60 -11.65 3.17
N MET A 141 2.32 -10.56 3.42
CA MET A 141 2.26 -9.36 2.57
C MET A 141 2.79 -9.65 1.16
N ALA A 142 3.92 -10.35 1.05
CA ALA A 142 4.49 -10.77 -0.23
C ALA A 142 3.50 -11.60 -1.05
N LYS A 143 2.81 -12.57 -0.42
CA LYS A 143 1.78 -13.38 -1.09
C LYS A 143 0.60 -12.54 -1.59
N ARG A 144 0.18 -11.53 -0.84
CA ARG A 144 -0.90 -10.60 -1.25
C ARG A 144 -0.46 -9.74 -2.43
N LEU A 145 0.72 -9.15 -2.33
CA LEU A 145 1.30 -8.33 -3.39
C LEU A 145 1.49 -9.13 -4.68
N GLN A 146 1.98 -10.37 -4.57
CA GLN A 146 2.13 -11.25 -5.73
C GLN A 146 0.78 -11.58 -6.38
N LYS A 147 -0.24 -11.94 -5.61
CA LYS A 147 -1.57 -12.26 -6.15
C LYS A 147 -2.25 -11.04 -6.78
N GLY A 148 -2.20 -9.89 -6.11
CA GLY A 148 -2.94 -8.69 -6.48
C GLY A 148 -2.31 -7.87 -7.61
N VAL A 149 -0.98 -7.85 -7.66
CA VAL A 149 -0.23 -6.93 -8.53
C VAL A 149 0.42 -7.66 -9.68
N VAL A 150 1.17 -8.72 -9.36
CA VAL A 150 1.93 -9.47 -10.35
C VAL A 150 1.01 -10.42 -11.13
N GLY A 151 0.00 -10.99 -10.46
CA GLY A 151 -0.98 -11.92 -11.04
C GLY A 151 -1.58 -11.47 -12.37
N PRO A 152 -2.15 -10.26 -12.47
CA PRO A 152 -2.69 -9.75 -13.72
C PRO A 152 -1.66 -9.65 -14.87
N THR A 153 -0.41 -9.26 -14.57
CA THR A 153 0.68 -9.26 -15.57
C THR A 153 0.99 -10.68 -16.04
N ILE A 154 1.02 -11.66 -15.12
CA ILE A 154 1.23 -13.07 -15.46
C ILE A 154 0.10 -13.57 -16.37
N THR A 155 -1.15 -13.30 -16.03
CA THR A 155 -2.32 -13.71 -16.84
C THR A 155 -2.28 -13.11 -18.25
N TYR A 156 -1.80 -11.87 -18.39
CA TYR A 156 -1.57 -11.25 -19.69
C TYR A 156 -0.51 -11.99 -20.49
N LEU A 157 0.66 -12.24 -19.90
CA LEU A 157 1.78 -12.94 -20.55
C LEU A 157 1.41 -14.38 -20.94
N GLU A 158 0.70 -15.11 -20.07
CA GLU A 158 0.16 -16.44 -20.38
C GLU A 158 -0.82 -16.41 -21.58
N THR A 159 -1.54 -15.29 -21.75
CA THR A 159 -2.43 -15.11 -22.88
C THR A 159 -1.66 -14.87 -24.18
N LEU A 160 -0.65 -14.02 -24.16
CA LEU A 160 0.24 -13.86 -25.31
C LEU A 160 0.91 -15.18 -25.72
N GLN A 161 1.32 -16.00 -24.74
CA GLN A 161 1.96 -17.28 -25.03
C GLN A 161 0.99 -18.27 -25.68
N ARG A 162 -0.25 -18.34 -25.17
CA ARG A 162 -1.31 -19.20 -25.73
C ARG A 162 -1.69 -18.79 -27.16
N GLU A 163 -1.62 -17.50 -27.46
CA GLU A 163 -1.86 -16.93 -28.79
C GLU A 163 -0.65 -17.07 -29.74
N GLY A 164 0.49 -17.58 -29.24
CA GLY A 164 1.73 -17.71 -30.02
C GLY A 164 2.43 -16.37 -30.30
N ARG A 165 2.08 -15.30 -29.57
CA ARG A 165 2.68 -13.97 -29.69
C ARG A 165 4.00 -13.83 -28.93
N ILE A 166 4.25 -14.71 -27.96
CA ILE A 166 5.56 -14.89 -27.30
C ILE A 166 5.93 -16.37 -27.33
N GLY A 167 7.22 -16.67 -27.35
CA GLY A 167 7.73 -18.03 -27.52
C GLY A 167 7.41 -18.97 -26.32
N PRO A 168 7.33 -20.28 -26.56
CA PRO A 168 7.08 -21.28 -25.51
C PRO A 168 8.21 -21.39 -24.47
N GLU A 169 9.40 -20.88 -24.78
CA GLU A 169 10.57 -20.80 -23.89
C GLU A 169 10.47 -19.69 -22.84
N VAL A 170 9.57 -18.73 -23.04
CA VAL A 170 9.32 -17.64 -22.09
C VAL A 170 8.57 -18.21 -20.89
N ASP A 171 9.02 -17.91 -19.67
CA ASP A 171 8.31 -18.25 -18.42
C ASP A 171 7.47 -17.04 -17.95
N PRO A 172 6.13 -17.03 -18.15
CA PRO A 172 5.30 -15.86 -17.84
C PRO A 172 5.35 -15.44 -16.35
N PRO A 173 5.27 -16.37 -15.36
CA PRO A 173 5.56 -16.06 -13.97
C PRO A 173 6.88 -15.32 -13.74
N MET A 174 7.97 -15.79 -14.35
CA MET A 174 9.28 -15.17 -14.17
C MET A 174 9.35 -13.77 -14.77
N VAL A 175 8.86 -13.59 -16.00
CA VAL A 175 8.85 -12.27 -16.68
C VAL A 175 7.98 -11.26 -15.93
N GLY A 176 6.80 -11.68 -15.47
CA GLY A 176 5.95 -10.82 -14.63
C GLY A 176 6.65 -10.42 -13.33
N GLN A 177 7.37 -11.35 -12.70
CA GLN A 177 8.15 -11.09 -11.50
C GLN A 177 9.35 -10.15 -11.76
N MET A 178 10.00 -10.25 -12.93
CA MET A 178 11.09 -9.34 -13.33
C MET A 178 10.59 -7.91 -13.51
N LEU A 179 9.47 -7.71 -14.22
CA LEU A 179 8.88 -6.38 -14.40
C LEU A 179 8.55 -5.73 -13.06
N PHE A 180 7.82 -6.46 -12.21
CA PHE A 180 7.45 -5.99 -10.89
C PHE A 180 8.68 -5.76 -10.00
N GLY A 181 9.61 -6.72 -9.98
CA GLY A 181 10.82 -6.69 -9.17
C GLY A 181 11.72 -5.49 -9.49
N THR A 182 11.89 -5.16 -10.77
CA THR A 182 12.64 -3.98 -11.21
C THR A 182 11.97 -2.69 -10.73
N CYS A 183 10.66 -2.54 -10.92
CA CYS A 183 9.92 -1.37 -10.46
C CYS A 183 9.93 -1.25 -8.92
N PHE A 184 9.81 -2.38 -8.23
CA PHE A 184 9.86 -2.46 -6.77
C PHE A 184 11.24 -2.10 -6.23
N SER A 185 12.31 -2.64 -6.82
CA SER A 185 13.69 -2.33 -6.47
C SER A 185 13.96 -0.83 -6.63
N PHE A 186 13.50 -0.24 -7.75
CA PHE A 186 13.60 1.20 -7.97
C PHE A 186 12.85 2.01 -6.92
N MET A 187 11.63 1.63 -6.57
CA MET A 187 10.89 2.26 -5.47
C MET A 187 11.67 2.20 -4.15
N MET A 188 12.23 1.03 -3.81
CA MET A 188 13.01 0.87 -2.58
C MET A 188 14.24 1.76 -2.59
N ALA A 189 15.03 1.69 -3.65
CA ALA A 189 16.24 2.49 -3.79
C ALA A 189 15.91 4.00 -3.76
N ARG A 190 14.91 4.45 -4.52
CA ARG A 190 14.62 5.88 -4.71
C ARG A 190 13.89 6.50 -3.52
N TYR A 191 12.80 5.89 -3.06
CA TYR A 191 11.89 6.54 -2.11
C TYR A 191 12.06 6.10 -0.66
N VAL A 192 12.56 4.89 -0.40
CA VAL A 192 12.71 4.37 0.97
C VAL A 192 14.15 4.46 1.45
N LEU A 193 15.10 4.00 0.64
CA LEU A 193 16.52 4.04 0.97
C LEU A 193 17.17 5.38 0.59
N GLN A 194 16.50 6.18 -0.24
CA GLN A 194 17.00 7.46 -0.76
C GLN A 194 18.42 7.37 -1.34
N ALA A 195 18.69 6.26 -2.03
CA ALA A 195 19.98 5.96 -2.60
C ALA A 195 20.39 7.00 -3.66
N PRO A 196 21.62 7.56 -3.63
CA PRO A 196 22.01 8.67 -4.50
C PRO A 196 22.07 8.29 -5.99
N TRP A 197 22.47 7.05 -6.31
CA TRP A 197 22.66 6.59 -7.69
C TRP A 197 21.37 6.49 -8.51
N VAL A 198 20.20 6.50 -7.87
CA VAL A 198 18.90 6.35 -8.55
C VAL A 198 18.09 7.65 -8.56
N GLN A 199 18.50 8.70 -7.82
CA GLN A 199 17.73 9.95 -7.72
C GLN A 199 17.62 10.71 -9.04
N ASN A 200 18.59 10.56 -9.93
CA ASN A 200 18.60 11.22 -11.24
C ASN A 200 17.99 10.38 -12.37
N VAL A 201 17.52 9.17 -12.06
CA VAL A 201 16.87 8.29 -13.05
C VAL A 201 15.39 8.62 -13.12
N GLU A 202 14.93 9.05 -14.30
CA GLU A 202 13.51 9.30 -14.54
C GLU A 202 12.71 7.98 -14.57
N PRO A 203 11.56 7.88 -13.88
CA PRO A 203 10.73 6.66 -13.87
C PRO A 203 10.33 6.18 -15.27
N GLU A 204 10.04 7.10 -16.18
CA GLU A 204 9.66 6.80 -17.57
C GLU A 204 10.82 6.17 -18.34
N THR A 205 12.06 6.57 -18.02
CA THR A 205 13.25 5.93 -18.58
C THR A 205 13.34 4.49 -18.11
N LEU A 206 13.18 4.23 -16.80
CA LEU A 206 13.19 2.87 -16.29
C LEU A 206 12.08 2.01 -16.92
N ALA A 207 10.86 2.55 -17.06
CA ALA A 207 9.74 1.82 -17.66
C ALA A 207 10.01 1.42 -19.11
N ARG A 208 10.59 2.34 -19.90
CA ARG A 208 10.99 2.07 -21.28
C ARG A 208 12.08 1.00 -21.33
N GLU A 209 13.16 1.15 -20.55
CA GLU A 209 14.29 0.22 -20.58
C GLU A 209 13.89 -1.20 -20.12
N VAL A 210 13.12 -1.32 -19.05
CA VAL A 210 12.70 -2.64 -18.55
C VAL A 210 11.79 -3.36 -19.55
N ALA A 211 10.86 -2.64 -20.19
CA ALA A 211 10.00 -3.22 -21.21
C ALA A 211 10.79 -3.66 -22.44
N HIS A 212 11.70 -2.81 -22.91
CA HIS A 212 12.57 -3.11 -24.04
C HIS A 212 13.42 -4.36 -23.80
N VAL A 213 14.12 -4.43 -22.67
CA VAL A 213 14.98 -5.57 -22.33
C VAL A 213 14.18 -6.86 -22.12
N LEU A 214 12.96 -6.79 -21.59
CA LEU A 214 12.12 -7.98 -21.42
C LEU A 214 11.60 -8.55 -22.75
N VAL A 215 11.47 -7.72 -23.79
CA VAL A 215 10.99 -8.16 -25.11
C VAL A 215 12.13 -8.54 -26.05
N HIS A 216 13.20 -7.74 -26.08
CA HIS A 216 14.29 -7.90 -27.04
C HIS A 216 15.57 -8.50 -26.44
N GLY A 217 15.65 -8.60 -25.11
CA GLY A 217 16.88 -8.96 -24.41
C GLY A 217 17.90 -7.83 -24.38
N MET A 218 19.09 -8.10 -23.83
CA MET A 218 20.22 -7.14 -23.82
C MET A 218 21.12 -7.25 -25.06
N GLY A 219 20.82 -8.17 -25.99
CA GLY A 219 21.65 -8.46 -27.14
C GLY A 219 21.09 -7.85 -28.40
N GLY A 220 21.90 -7.05 -29.11
CA GLY A 220 21.66 -6.77 -30.52
C GLY A 220 21.83 -8.07 -31.32
N SER A 221 20.93 -8.30 -32.27
CA SER A 221 21.21 -9.22 -33.35
C SER A 221 22.51 -8.78 -34.05
N GLU A 222 23.45 -9.72 -34.15
CA GLU A 222 24.72 -9.67 -34.89
C GLU A 222 25.93 -9.02 -34.19
N GLY A 223 27.08 -9.65 -34.44
CA GLY A 223 28.32 -9.46 -33.70
C GLY A 223 28.79 -8.00 -33.66
N HIS A 224 28.99 -7.52 -32.45
CA HIS A 224 29.87 -6.38 -32.21
C HIS A 224 30.90 -6.78 -31.17
N GLU A 225 32.17 -6.62 -31.53
CA GLU A 225 33.30 -6.79 -30.66
C GLU A 225 33.08 -6.01 -29.36
N ARG A 226 33.36 -6.66 -28.23
CA ARG A 226 33.29 -6.07 -26.90
C ARG A 226 34.22 -4.85 -26.83
N THR A 227 33.69 -3.66 -27.06
CA THR A 227 34.33 -2.42 -26.62
C THR A 227 34.15 -2.32 -25.11
N THR A 228 35.24 -2.52 -24.39
CA THR A 228 35.39 -2.24 -22.97
C THR A 228 35.03 -0.80 -22.65
N GLY A 229 34.14 -0.58 -21.67
CA GLY A 229 34.10 0.69 -20.94
C GLY A 229 32.71 1.15 -20.54
N THR A 230 32.33 0.91 -19.28
CA THR A 230 32.10 2.01 -18.33
C THR A 230 32.41 1.45 -16.95
N GLU A 231 33.51 1.93 -16.36
CA GLU A 231 33.97 1.55 -15.03
C GLU A 231 32.97 2.11 -14.00
N TRP A 232 32.41 1.22 -13.19
CA TRP A 232 31.64 1.60 -12.01
C TRP A 232 32.62 2.18 -10.99
N ASP A 233 32.73 3.51 -10.92
CA ASP A 233 33.46 4.20 -9.86
C ASP A 233 32.70 4.04 -8.53
N ALA A 234 32.90 2.89 -7.88
CA ALA A 234 32.73 2.78 -6.45
C ALA A 234 33.90 3.50 -5.78
N ASP A 235 33.71 4.76 -5.38
CA ASP A 235 34.58 5.36 -4.38
C ASP A 235 34.38 4.60 -3.04
N PRO A 236 35.37 3.82 -2.55
CA PRO A 236 35.22 3.05 -1.32
C PRO A 236 35.47 3.89 -0.06
N ALA A 237 35.63 5.21 -0.17
CA ALA A 237 36.20 6.03 0.89
C ALA A 237 35.32 7.21 1.37
N GLN A 238 33.99 7.05 1.44
CA GLN A 238 33.14 7.95 2.24
C GLN A 238 32.24 7.20 3.24
N ASP A 239 32.89 6.84 4.35
CA ASP A 239 32.46 7.09 5.73
C ASP A 239 31.12 6.50 6.26
N VAL A 240 31.24 5.47 7.11
CA VAL A 240 30.49 5.41 8.38
C VAL A 240 31.45 4.90 9.46
N ARG A 241 32.24 5.78 10.06
CA ARG A 241 32.80 5.51 11.39
C ARG A 241 31.65 5.44 12.39
N VAL A 242 31.31 4.22 12.81
CA VAL A 242 30.48 4.00 13.99
C VAL A 242 31.34 4.35 15.20
N GLU A 243 31.21 5.58 15.71
CA GLU A 243 31.73 5.93 17.02
C GLU A 243 30.96 5.13 18.08
N THR A 244 31.60 4.10 18.62
CA THR A 244 31.18 3.48 19.87
C THR A 244 31.51 4.44 21.02
N PRO A 245 30.57 4.73 21.95
CA PRO A 245 30.90 5.52 23.12
C PRO A 245 31.91 4.75 23.98
N ALA A 246 33.09 5.34 24.16
CA ALA A 246 34.08 4.91 25.12
C ALA A 246 33.51 5.02 26.54
N GLY A 247 33.77 4.01 27.36
CA GLY A 247 33.19 3.88 28.69
C GLY A 247 33.56 5.03 29.64
N GLU A 248 32.60 5.37 30.50
CA GLU A 248 32.90 6.01 31.78
C GLU A 248 33.28 4.91 32.79
N LYS A 249 34.51 5.02 33.30
CA LYS A 249 34.92 4.44 34.59
C LYS A 249 34.80 5.53 35.65
N GLY A 250 34.18 5.20 36.79
CA GLY A 250 34.13 6.02 37.99
C GLY A 250 33.17 5.44 39.01
#